data_AF-A0A8T4ADF3-F1
#
_entry.id   AF-A0A8T4ADF3-F1
#
_cell.length_a   1.000
_cell.length_b   1.000
_cell.length_c   1.000
_cell.angle_alpha   90.00
_cell.angle_beta   90.00
_cell.angle_gamma   90.00
#
_symmetry.space_group_name_H-M   'P 1'
#
loop_
_entity.id
_entity.type
_entity.pdbx_description
1 polymer ?
#
loop_
_entity_poly.entity_id
_entity_poly.type
_entity_poly.pdbx_seq_one_letter_code
_entity_poly.pdbx_strand_id
1 'polypeptide(L)'
;MKKGCDKISHLVSDAFDRKLSWLERIEVKIHLSMCSLCRSYANNIGVMHDIFSYIRHSDESGSTRLSQASKHKIKQILKEECDDKS
;
A
#
# COMPACT_ATOMS: atom_id res chain seq x y z
N MET A 1 10.04 -12.86 -21.59
CA MET A 1 11.13 -13.53 -20.85
C MET A 1 10.74 -13.57 -19.37
N LYS A 2 10.73 -14.74 -18.73
CA LYS A 2 10.21 -14.93 -17.35
C LYS A 2 11.21 -14.49 -16.26
N LYS A 3 12.48 -14.26 -16.61
CA LYS A 3 13.52 -13.88 -15.65
C LYS A 3 13.29 -12.44 -15.18
N GLY A 4 13.03 -12.29 -13.89
CA GLY A 4 12.82 -10.99 -13.24
C GLY A 4 11.37 -10.54 -13.14
N CYS A 5 10.42 -11.08 -13.92
CA CYS A 5 9.02 -10.62 -13.88
C CYS A 5 8.40 -10.76 -12.48
N ASP A 6 8.65 -11.88 -11.81
CA ASP A 6 8.14 -12.20 -10.47
C ASP A 6 8.63 -11.19 -9.41
N LYS A 7 9.96 -10.99 -9.34
CA LYS A 7 10.59 -9.96 -8.50
C LYS A 7 10.04 -8.57 -8.79
N ILE A 8 9.84 -8.24 -10.07
CA ILE A 8 9.35 -6.92 -10.48
C ILE A 8 7.87 -6.74 -10.12
N SER A 9 7.03 -7.77 -10.26
CA SER A 9 5.66 -7.70 -9.77
C SER A 9 5.60 -7.50 -8.26
N HIS A 10 6.48 -8.17 -7.51
CA HIS A 10 6.62 -7.95 -6.06
C HIS A 10 7.04 -6.51 -5.74
N LEU A 11 8.10 -5.99 -6.37
CA LEU A 11 8.55 -4.61 -6.16
C LEU A 11 7.49 -3.58 -6.55
N VAL A 12 6.75 -3.83 -7.63
CA VAL A 12 5.64 -2.96 -8.05
C VAL A 12 4.52 -2.96 -7.00
N SER A 13 4.18 -4.12 -6.42
CA SER A 13 3.22 -4.20 -5.31
C SER A 13 3.75 -3.49 -4.06
N ASP A 14 5.00 -3.75 -3.68
CA ASP A 14 5.67 -3.13 -2.53
C ASP A 14 5.67 -1.60 -2.64
N ALA A 15 5.71 -1.02 -3.85
CA ALA A 15 5.69 0.42 -4.05
C ALA A 15 4.42 1.11 -3.50
N PHE A 16 3.33 0.35 -3.32
CA PHE A 16 2.08 0.84 -2.73
C PHE A 16 2.06 0.74 -1.20
N ASP A 17 2.78 -0.24 -0.62
CA ASP A 17 2.85 -0.43 0.83
C ASP A 17 4.02 0.33 1.47
N ARG A 18 5.15 0.43 0.76
CA ARG A 18 6.39 1.04 1.23
C ARG A 18 7.08 1.87 0.14
N LYS A 19 7.94 2.78 0.57
CA LYS A 19 8.84 3.47 -0.36
C LYS A 19 9.92 2.49 -0.83
N LEU A 20 9.99 2.29 -2.14
CA LEU A 20 11.12 1.60 -2.76
C LEU A 20 12.41 2.42 -2.63
N SER A 21 13.53 1.72 -2.45
CA SER A 21 14.86 2.29 -2.55
C SER A 21 15.16 2.74 -3.98
N TRP A 22 16.19 3.58 -4.12
CA TRP A 22 16.60 4.12 -5.42
C TRP A 22 16.96 3.04 -6.44
N LEU A 23 17.65 1.98 -5.99
CA LEU A 23 18.04 0.87 -6.85
C LEU A 23 16.81 0.06 -7.31
N GLU A 24 15.88 -0.24 -6.40
CA GLU A 24 14.63 -0.94 -6.74
C GLU A 24 13.80 -0.15 -7.76
N ARG A 25 13.74 1.18 -7.61
CA ARG A 25 13.04 2.06 -8.57
C ARG A 25 13.64 1.99 -9.97
N ILE A 26 14.97 1.99 -10.07
CA ILE A 26 15.67 1.87 -11.36
C ILE A 26 15.40 0.50 -11.97
N GLU A 27 15.49 -0.57 -11.17
CA GLU A 27 15.27 -1.94 -11.63
C GLU A 27 13.85 -2.11 -12.21
N VAL A 28 12.83 -1.64 -11.49
CA VAL A 28 11.45 -1.62 -11.97
C VAL A 28 11.35 -0.85 -13.28
N LYS A 29 11.87 0.38 -13.34
CA LYS A 29 11.79 1.23 -14.53
C LYS A 29 12.41 0.58 -15.76
N ILE A 30 13.59 -0.03 -15.62
CA ILE A 30 14.26 -0.75 -16.71
C ILE A 30 13.40 -1.94 -17.16
N HIS A 31 12.89 -2.75 -16.24
CA HIS A 31 12.07 -3.92 -16.60
C HIS A 31 10.75 -3.53 -17.28
N LEU A 32 10.04 -2.52 -16.79
CA LEU A 32 8.80 -2.03 -17.40
C LEU A 32 9.03 -1.47 -18.81
N SER A 33 10.24 -0.99 -19.13
CA SER A 33 10.58 -0.51 -20.47
C SER A 33 10.65 -1.63 -21.50
N MET A 34 11.07 -2.84 -21.10
CA MET A 34 11.29 -3.99 -21.99
C MET A 34 10.22 -5.09 -21.88
N CYS A 35 9.39 -5.08 -20.84
CA CYS A 35 8.38 -6.10 -20.60
C CYS A 35 6.96 -5.49 -20.57
N SER A 36 6.19 -5.72 -21.64
CA SER A 36 4.81 -5.24 -21.77
C SER A 36 3.87 -5.86 -20.73
N LEU A 37 4.10 -7.10 -20.31
CA LEU A 37 3.29 -7.77 -19.30
C LEU A 37 3.40 -7.09 -17.94
N CYS A 38 4.64 -6.85 -17.47
CA CYS A 38 4.86 -6.15 -16.21
C CYS A 38 4.39 -4.69 -16.28
N ARG A 39 4.48 -4.04 -17.44
CA ARG A 39 3.91 -2.69 -17.64
C ARG A 39 2.39 -2.70 -17.48
N SER A 40 1.72 -3.67 -18.08
CA SER A 40 0.27 -3.83 -17.96
C SER A 40 -0.13 -4.12 -16.52
N TYR A 41 0.58 -5.02 -15.84
CA TYR A 41 0.36 -5.30 -14.42
C TYR A 41 0.50 -4.04 -13.56
N ALA A 42 1.58 -3.27 -13.71
CA ALA A 42 1.82 -2.03 -12.97
C ALA A 42 0.70 -0.99 -13.20
N ASN A 43 0.20 -0.89 -14.43
CA ASN A 43 -0.92 -0.01 -14.74
C ASN A 43 -2.22 -0.47 -14.06
N ASN A 44 -2.54 -1.78 -14.10
CA ASN A 44 -3.76 -2.32 -13.50
C ASN A 44 -3.80 -2.08 -11.99
N ILE A 45 -2.72 -2.38 -11.27
CA ILE A 45 -2.66 -2.18 -9.82
C ILE A 45 -2.68 -0.69 -9.45
N GLY A 46 -2.09 0.18 -10.28
CA GLY A 46 -2.19 1.64 -10.12
C GLY A 46 -3.63 2.13 -10.23
N VAL A 47 -4.36 1.68 -11.25
CA VAL A 47 -5.80 2.01 -11.42
C VAL A 47 -6.62 1.52 -10.23
N MET A 48 -6.39 0.29 -9.75
CA MET A 48 -7.09 -0.23 -8.57
C MET A 48 -6.80 0.62 -7.33
N HIS A 49 -5.55 1.01 -7.11
CA HIS A 49 -5.17 1.86 -5.98
C HIS A 49 -5.86 3.22 -6.06
N ASP A 50 -5.93 3.83 -7.24
CA ASP A 50 -6.60 5.12 -7.44
C ASP A 50 -8.11 5.01 -7.18
N ILE A 51 -8.75 3.95 -7.66
CA ILE A 51 -10.17 3.66 -7.38
C ILE A 51 -10.40 3.50 -5.87
N PHE A 52 -9.57 2.73 -5.17
CA PHE A 52 -9.71 2.55 -3.72
C PHE A 52 -9.46 3.83 -2.94
N SER A 53 -8.48 4.64 -3.36
CA SER A 53 -8.23 5.96 -2.80
C SER A 53 -9.43 6.89 -3.01
N TYR A 54 -10.02 6.87 -4.21
CA TYR A 54 -11.22 7.63 -4.53
C TYR A 54 -12.41 7.20 -3.67
N ILE A 55 -12.66 5.89 -3.52
CA ILE A 55 -13.72 5.35 -2.66
C ILE A 55 -13.49 5.80 -1.21
N ARG A 56 -12.26 5.67 -0.69
CA ARG A 56 -11.93 6.09 0.68
C ARG A 56 -12.22 7.58 0.93
N HIS A 57 -11.88 8.45 -0.02
CA HIS A 57 -12.18 9.88 0.10
C HIS A 57 -13.66 10.20 -0.13
N SER A 58 -14.35 9.46 -1.01
CA SER A 58 -15.78 9.64 -1.27
C SER A 58 -16.65 9.17 -0.09
N ASP A 59 -16.13 8.27 0.74
CA ASP A 59 -16.75 7.79 1.97
C ASP A 59 -16.62 8.77 3.16
N GLU A 60 -16.11 10.00 2.95
CA GLU A 60 -16.11 11.07 3.97
C GLU A 60 -17.52 11.47 4.46
N SER A 61 -18.58 10.97 3.81
CA SER A 61 -19.96 11.08 4.32
C SER A 61 -20.40 9.98 5.30
N GLY A 62 -19.53 9.01 5.65
CA GLY A 62 -19.61 8.38 6.98
C GLY A 62 -19.76 6.85 7.09
N SER A 63 -18.95 6.02 6.42
CA SER A 63 -19.05 4.55 6.59
C SER A 63 -17.89 3.87 7.34
N THR A 64 -16.79 4.55 7.68
CA THR A 64 -15.69 3.90 8.43
C THR A 64 -15.06 4.72 9.56
N ARG A 65 -15.85 5.49 10.34
CA ARG A 65 -15.38 5.96 11.66
C ARG A 65 -15.64 4.88 12.70
N LEU A 66 -14.57 4.40 13.36
CA LEU A 66 -14.70 3.69 14.63
C LEU A 66 -15.64 4.47 15.55
N SER A 67 -16.61 3.78 16.16
CA SER A 67 -17.47 4.38 17.19
C SER A 67 -16.58 4.98 18.29
N GLN A 68 -17.02 6.10 18.87
CA GLN A 68 -16.28 6.78 19.94
C GLN A 68 -15.95 5.82 21.08
N ALA A 69 -16.82 4.86 21.38
CA ALA A 69 -16.59 3.81 22.38
C ALA A 69 -15.41 2.89 22.01
N SER A 70 -15.33 2.42 20.76
CA SER A 70 -14.23 1.58 20.27
C SER A 70 -12.90 2.34 20.28
N LYS A 71 -12.90 3.63 19.91
CA LYS A 71 -11.72 4.49 19.99
C LYS A 71 -11.22 4.66 21.42
N HIS A 72 -12.14 4.87 22.37
CA HIS A 72 -11.78 5.03 23.77
C HIS A 72 -11.16 3.75 24.34
N LYS A 73 -11.73 2.59 24.01
CA LYS A 73 -11.19 1.29 24.40
C LYS A 73 -9.78 1.05 23.87
N ILE A 74 -9.55 1.31 22.57
CA ILE A 74 -8.21 1.19 21.96
C ILE A 74 -7.21 2.13 22.66
N LYS A 75 -7.63 3.37 22.95
CA LYS A 75 -6.78 4.37 23.61
C LYS A 75 -6.41 3.98 25.04
N GLN A 76 -7.34 3.37 25.78
CA GLN A 76 -7.09 2.92 27.15
C GLN A 76 -6.07 1.78 27.19
N ILE A 77 -6.26 0.76 26.35
CA ILE A 77 -5.33 -0.38 26.25
C ILE A 77 -3.92 0.09 25.88
N LEU A 78 -3.79 0.99 24.90
CA LEU A 78 -2.49 1.56 24.52
C LEU A 78 -1.81 2.37 25.65
N LYS A 79 -2.61 2.95 26.56
CA LYS A 79 -2.11 3.70 27.71
C LYS A 79 -1.64 2.74 28.82
N GLU A 80 -2.43 1.72 29.12
CA GLU A 80 -2.11 0.68 30.10
C GLU A 80 -0.82 -0.08 29.72
N GLU A 81 -0.61 -0.39 28.44
CA GLU A 81 0.63 -1.01 27.93
C GLU A 81 1.86 -0.07 27.99
N CYS A 82 1.64 1.25 28.06
CA CYS A 82 2.72 2.23 28.14
C CYS A 82 3.10 2.56 29.59
N ASP A 83 2.17 2.38 30.55
CA ASP A 83 2.39 2.55 31.99
C ASP A 83 3.04 1.30 32.65
N ASP A 84 2.94 0.10 32.07
CA ASP A 84 3.58 -1.14 32.57
C ASP A 84 5.08 -1.25 32.22
N LYS A 85 5.61 -0.32 31.40
CA LYS A 85 7.00 -0.30 30.92
C LYS A 85 7.85 0.80 31.55
N SER A 86 7.50 1.25 32.76
CA SER A 86 8.28 2.20 33.58
C SER A 86 8.78 1.58 34.88
#